data_AF-A0AAW1PJY3-F1
#
_entry.id   AF-A0AAW1PJY3-F1
#
_cell.length_a   1.000
_cell.length_b   1.000
_cell.length_c   1.000
_cell.angle_alpha   90.00
_cell.angle_beta   90.00
_cell.angle_gamma   90.00
#
_symmetry.space_group_name_H-M   'P 1'
#
loop_
_entity.id
_entity.type
_entity.pdbx_description
1 polymer ?
#
loop_
_entity_poly.entity_id
_entity_poly.type
_entity_poly.pdbx_seq_one_letter_code
_entity_poly.pdbx_strand_id
1 'polypeptide(L)'
;MSELEGPTDEAVSDYLAAMLEENTMANIDLEDLDEMLQGFSPAFAALTPEKRHERLWALLRQVNHIQSAPASSEVPGAAVAAAPAQPAGDTCDLLHQLSLLSKSACAAADSEDHGEAAGAAQQSKHAEAAHRAAQSYMCPEPLCQELDTLQELCPESILRPFLSHVLRERSDCDVQKAAQWLVECEDVEQRQEQWLAAQRRVQEEKEATSRAEQASRKHLLAKYMLQSYSSAAGPKKSAAPLTAWSSDNANQQHKARYRDGKLVTTRGDKFVIEDLSTSWDGGSKGKVVTKGKRGKGYV
;
A
#
# COMPACT_ATOMS: atom_id res chain seq x y z
N MET A 1 -16.09 36.31 -14.86
CA MET A 1 -16.15 35.30 -13.79
C MET A 1 -14.85 34.51 -13.85
N SER A 2 -13.78 35.09 -13.32
CA SER A 2 -12.40 34.62 -13.52
C SER A 2 -11.59 34.80 -12.23
N GLU A 3 -12.16 34.39 -11.09
CA GLU A 3 -11.49 34.49 -9.78
C GLU A 3 -11.81 33.25 -8.96
N LEU A 4 -11.21 32.13 -9.34
CA LEU A 4 -11.06 30.93 -8.52
C LEU A 4 -9.70 30.29 -8.87
N GLU A 5 -8.66 31.13 -8.96
CA GLU A 5 -7.29 30.71 -8.73
C GLU A 5 -7.15 30.58 -7.22
N GLY A 6 -7.60 29.45 -6.68
CA GLY A 6 -7.22 29.06 -5.32
C GLY A 6 -5.70 29.01 -5.22
N PRO A 7 -5.12 29.15 -4.02
CA PRO A 7 -3.68 28.95 -3.82
C PRO A 7 -3.33 27.52 -4.19
N THR A 8 -3.00 27.29 -5.46
CA THR A 8 -2.74 25.96 -6.01
C THR A 8 -1.30 25.57 -5.73
N ASP A 9 -1.17 24.33 -5.25
CA ASP A 9 -0.19 23.33 -5.66
C ASP A 9 1.31 23.57 -5.46
N GLU A 10 1.80 24.77 -5.14
CA GLU A 10 3.26 24.95 -4.98
C GLU A 10 3.80 24.21 -3.74
N ALA A 11 3.05 24.18 -2.64
CA ALA A 11 3.44 23.38 -1.48
C ALA A 11 3.36 21.86 -1.75
N VAL A 12 2.44 21.43 -2.61
CA VAL A 12 2.28 20.02 -3.00
C VAL A 12 3.37 19.63 -4.00
N SER A 13 3.73 20.53 -4.91
CA SER A 13 4.83 20.36 -5.85
C SER A 13 6.14 20.18 -5.14
N ASP A 14 6.42 21.05 -4.19
CA ASP A 14 7.68 21.06 -3.45
C ASP A 14 7.76 19.83 -2.54
N TYR A 15 6.63 19.42 -1.96
CA TYR A 15 6.56 18.19 -1.18
C TYR A 15 6.75 16.94 -2.05
N LEU A 16 6.09 16.85 -3.21
CA LEU A 16 6.27 15.73 -4.14
C LEU A 16 7.71 15.68 -4.67
N ALA A 17 8.28 16.82 -5.03
CA ALA A 17 9.68 16.93 -5.47
C ALA A 17 10.64 16.48 -4.36
N ALA A 18 10.47 16.98 -3.14
CA ALA A 18 11.28 16.56 -1.99
C ALA A 18 11.15 15.06 -1.71
N MET A 19 9.93 14.51 -1.79
CA MET A 19 9.69 13.10 -1.56
C MET A 19 10.28 12.20 -2.67
N LEU A 20 10.33 12.71 -3.91
CA LEU A 20 10.97 12.07 -5.06
C LEU A 20 12.51 12.18 -5.03
N GLU A 21 13.06 13.21 -4.40
CA GLU A 21 14.50 13.38 -4.19
C GLU A 21 15.01 12.48 -3.05
N GLU A 22 14.24 12.34 -1.97
CA GLU A 22 14.66 11.60 -0.77
C GLU A 22 14.43 10.08 -0.90
N ASN A 23 13.40 9.66 -1.64
CA ASN A 23 13.13 8.25 -1.89
C ASN A 23 13.55 7.83 -3.30
N THR A 24 14.42 6.82 -3.39
CA THR A 24 14.63 6.10 -4.66
C THR A 24 13.27 5.57 -5.14
N MET A 25 12.97 5.72 -6.44
CA MET A 25 11.67 5.32 -7.03
C MET A 25 11.20 3.90 -6.66
N ALA A 26 12.12 3.00 -6.33
CA ALA A 26 11.83 1.64 -5.90
C ALA A 26 11.17 1.55 -4.50
N ASN A 27 11.16 2.63 -3.72
CA ASN A 27 10.76 2.63 -2.32
C ASN A 27 9.58 3.58 -2.03
N ILE A 28 9.00 4.21 -3.06
CA ILE A 28 7.81 5.07 -2.89
C ILE A 28 6.59 4.15 -2.76
N ASP A 29 5.91 4.23 -1.62
CA ASP A 29 4.63 3.56 -1.43
C ASP A 29 3.54 4.31 -2.22
N LEU A 30 3.03 3.65 -3.27
CA LEU A 30 2.00 4.20 -4.14
C LEU A 30 0.66 4.38 -3.41
N GLU A 31 0.38 3.58 -2.37
CA GLU A 31 -0.86 3.66 -1.61
C GLU A 31 -0.87 4.94 -0.76
N ASP A 32 0.25 5.25 -0.09
CA ASP A 32 0.40 6.49 0.69
C ASP A 32 0.32 7.72 -0.22
N LEU A 33 0.94 7.65 -1.41
CA LEU A 33 0.88 8.74 -2.39
C LEU A 33 -0.54 8.95 -2.94
N ASP A 34 -1.30 7.87 -3.20
CA ASP A 34 -2.72 7.94 -3.59
C ASP A 34 -3.56 8.54 -2.47
N GLU A 35 -3.34 8.15 -1.21
CA GLU A 35 -4.09 8.67 -0.05
C GLU A 35 -3.81 10.17 0.17
N MET A 36 -2.56 10.61 0.06
CA MET A 36 -2.23 12.03 0.16
C MET A 36 -2.88 12.84 -0.96
N LEU A 37 -2.73 12.41 -2.22
CA LEU A 37 -3.30 13.14 -3.36
C LEU A 37 -4.82 13.19 -3.34
N GLN A 38 -5.48 12.16 -2.79
CA GLN A 38 -6.92 12.19 -2.53
C GLN A 38 -7.31 13.29 -1.55
N GLY A 39 -6.50 13.52 -0.50
CA GLY A 39 -6.72 14.59 0.47
C GLY A 39 -6.52 16.00 -0.11
N PHE A 40 -5.60 16.16 -1.06
CA PHE A 40 -5.29 17.45 -1.67
C PHE A 40 -6.20 17.81 -2.85
N SER A 41 -6.61 16.84 -3.66
CA SER A 41 -7.38 17.07 -4.88
C SER A 41 -8.69 16.28 -4.89
N PRO A 42 -9.83 16.92 -4.60
CA PRO A 42 -11.15 16.27 -4.68
C PRO A 42 -11.45 15.70 -6.08
N ALA A 43 -10.94 16.36 -7.13
CA ALA A 43 -11.07 15.91 -8.51
C ALA A 43 -10.27 14.61 -8.76
N PHE A 44 -9.10 14.47 -8.15
CA PHE A 44 -8.33 13.23 -8.18
C PHE A 44 -9.04 12.13 -7.38
N ALA A 45 -9.58 12.47 -6.20
CA ALA A 45 -10.34 11.52 -5.37
C ALA A 45 -11.61 10.97 -6.05
N ALA A 46 -12.25 11.78 -6.92
CA ALA A 46 -13.42 11.36 -7.69
C ALA A 46 -13.10 10.33 -8.80
N LEU A 47 -11.84 10.12 -9.15
CA LEU A 47 -11.44 9.10 -10.13
C LEU A 47 -11.52 7.69 -9.52
N THR A 48 -11.79 6.70 -10.36
CA THR A 48 -11.70 5.29 -9.97
C THR A 48 -10.27 4.93 -9.57
N PRO A 49 -10.07 4.01 -8.61
CA PRO A 49 -8.73 3.68 -8.09
C PRO A 49 -7.77 3.20 -9.17
N GLU A 50 -8.27 2.50 -10.20
CA GLU A 50 -7.47 2.08 -11.36
C GLU A 50 -6.92 3.28 -12.16
N LYS A 51 -7.78 4.28 -12.44
CA LYS A 51 -7.39 5.50 -13.16
C LYS A 51 -6.46 6.39 -12.35
N ARG A 52 -6.59 6.39 -11.02
CA ARG A 52 -5.67 7.10 -10.12
C ARG A 52 -4.27 6.50 -10.18
N HIS A 53 -4.18 5.18 -10.04
CA HIS A 53 -2.90 4.47 -10.18
C HIS A 53 -2.28 4.67 -11.57
N GLU A 54 -3.07 4.61 -12.65
CA GLU A 54 -2.58 4.87 -14.00
C GLU A 54 -1.99 6.28 -14.14
N ARG A 55 -2.68 7.30 -13.62
CA ARG A 55 -2.18 8.68 -13.62
C ARG A 55 -0.94 8.86 -12.75
N LEU A 56 -0.88 8.22 -11.60
CA LEU A 56 0.30 8.21 -10.72
C LEU A 56 1.52 7.62 -11.44
N TRP A 57 1.35 6.48 -12.10
CA TRP A 57 2.42 5.86 -12.89
C TRP A 57 2.86 6.72 -14.07
N ALA A 58 1.92 7.35 -14.77
CA ALA A 58 2.24 8.27 -15.86
C ALA A 58 3.08 9.45 -15.37
N LEU A 59 2.72 10.01 -14.20
CA LEU A 59 3.48 11.09 -13.56
C LEU A 59 4.87 10.68 -13.15
N LEU A 60 5.00 9.53 -12.47
CA LEU A 60 6.30 9.00 -12.06
C LEU A 60 7.21 8.77 -13.27
N ARG A 61 6.68 8.21 -14.37
CA ARG A 61 7.45 8.05 -15.62
C ARG A 61 7.90 9.39 -16.19
N GLN A 62 7.04 10.41 -16.16
CA GLN A 62 7.38 11.74 -16.69
C GLN A 62 8.46 12.42 -15.86
N VAL A 63 8.37 12.35 -14.53
CA VAL A 63 9.41 12.85 -13.62
C VAL A 63 10.73 12.13 -13.87
N ASN A 64 10.70 10.79 -13.99
CA ASN A 64 11.90 10.01 -14.28
C ASN A 64 12.50 10.40 -15.63
N HIS A 65 11.66 10.66 -16.65
CA HIS A 65 12.15 11.12 -17.94
C HIS A 65 12.86 12.48 -17.86
N ILE A 66 12.37 13.39 -17.02
CA ILE A 66 13.00 14.70 -16.80
C ILE A 66 14.30 14.57 -16.01
N GLN A 67 14.32 13.75 -14.95
CA GLN A 67 15.53 13.51 -14.16
C GLN A 67 16.62 12.76 -14.94
N SER A 68 16.22 11.85 -15.83
CA SER A 68 17.13 11.09 -16.68
C SER A 68 17.54 11.85 -17.95
N ALA A 69 16.87 12.96 -18.29
CA ALA A 69 17.31 13.83 -19.36
C ALA A 69 18.69 14.38 -18.97
N PRO A 70 19.77 13.98 -19.67
CA PRO A 70 21.10 14.46 -19.34
C PRO A 70 21.07 15.97 -19.48
N ALA A 71 21.47 16.69 -18.43
CA ALA A 71 21.59 18.15 -18.40
C ALA A 71 22.42 18.60 -19.61
N SER A 72 21.73 18.82 -20.72
CA SER A 72 22.35 18.95 -22.02
C SER A 72 22.74 20.40 -22.15
N SER A 73 24.05 20.61 -22.23
CA SER A 73 24.71 21.81 -22.75
C SER A 73 24.81 23.00 -21.78
N GLU A 74 25.78 22.90 -20.87
CA GLU A 74 26.67 24.04 -20.63
C GLU A 74 27.31 24.45 -21.96
N VAL A 75 26.95 25.62 -22.46
CA VAL A 75 27.64 26.30 -23.57
C VAL A 75 29.00 26.75 -23.04
N PRO A 76 30.13 26.29 -23.60
CA PRO A 76 31.43 26.77 -23.17
C PRO A 76 31.72 28.15 -23.78
N GLY A 77 31.72 29.18 -22.93
CA GLY A 77 32.58 30.34 -23.11
C GLY A 77 31.95 31.62 -23.65
N ALA A 78 31.48 32.48 -22.74
CA ALA A 78 31.75 33.92 -22.81
C ALA A 78 31.60 34.54 -21.41
N ALA A 79 32.58 35.34 -21.04
CA ALA A 79 32.85 35.82 -19.70
C ALA A 79 31.83 36.88 -19.20
N VAL A 80 31.58 36.84 -17.89
CA VAL A 80 31.24 37.97 -16.99
C VAL A 80 29.86 38.60 -17.16
N ALA A 81 28.92 38.18 -16.31
CA ALA A 81 28.24 39.05 -15.34
C ALA A 81 27.43 38.18 -14.36
N ALA A 82 27.60 38.44 -13.06
CA ALA A 82 26.86 37.79 -11.99
C ALA A 82 25.35 38.04 -12.15
N ALA A 83 24.60 36.99 -12.52
CA ALA A 83 23.15 36.98 -12.54
C ALA A 83 22.65 35.97 -11.48
N PRO A 84 21.56 36.29 -10.76
CA PRO A 84 21.11 35.52 -9.61
C PRO A 84 20.57 34.15 -10.04
N ALA A 85 20.81 33.15 -9.17
CA ALA A 85 20.31 31.79 -9.30
C ALA A 85 18.82 31.77 -9.68
N GLN A 86 18.51 31.20 -10.84
CA GLN A 86 17.13 30.92 -11.23
C GLN A 86 16.68 29.61 -10.58
N PRO A 87 15.54 29.61 -9.86
CA PRO A 87 15.01 28.41 -9.21
C PRO A 87 14.12 27.60 -10.18
N ALA A 88 14.25 26.27 -10.14
CA ALA A 88 13.17 25.26 -10.25
C ALA A 88 11.99 25.49 -11.25
N GLY A 89 12.20 26.12 -12.41
CA GLY A 89 11.10 26.45 -13.34
C GLY A 89 10.42 25.25 -14.00
N ASP A 90 11.16 24.16 -14.26
CA ASP A 90 10.67 23.08 -15.13
C ASP A 90 9.67 22.12 -14.44
N THR A 91 9.69 22.03 -13.10
CA THR A 91 8.73 21.20 -12.35
C THR A 91 7.38 21.91 -12.18
N CYS A 92 7.38 23.24 -12.13
CA CYS A 92 6.18 24.06 -11.96
C CYS A 92 5.28 23.98 -13.21
N ASP A 93 5.87 23.97 -14.41
CA ASP A 93 5.13 23.83 -15.67
C ASP A 93 4.43 22.45 -15.81
N LEU A 94 5.00 21.40 -15.22
CA LEU A 94 4.44 20.05 -15.27
C LEU A 94 3.16 19.92 -14.43
N LEU A 95 3.14 20.55 -13.26
CA LEU A 95 1.97 20.57 -12.39
C LEU A 95 0.93 21.55 -12.89
N HIS A 96 1.35 22.60 -13.59
CA HIS A 96 0.43 23.44 -14.36
C HIS A 96 -0.27 22.64 -15.48
N GLN A 97 0.45 21.73 -16.15
CA GLN A 97 -0.16 20.80 -17.12
C GLN A 97 -1.14 19.82 -16.46
N LEU A 98 -0.85 19.31 -15.25
CA LEU A 98 -1.82 18.51 -14.49
C LEU A 98 -3.07 19.29 -14.09
N SER A 99 -2.91 20.54 -13.67
CA SER A 99 -4.01 21.47 -13.36
C SER A 99 -4.88 21.72 -14.59
N LEU A 100 -4.28 21.90 -15.76
CA LEU A 100 -5.00 22.08 -17.04
C LEU A 100 -5.73 20.81 -17.48
N LEU A 101 -5.12 19.62 -17.31
CA LEU A 101 -5.74 18.33 -17.62
C LEU A 101 -6.86 17.96 -16.63
N SER A 102 -6.76 18.40 -15.38
CA SER A 102 -7.84 18.29 -14.39
C SER A 102 -9.04 19.15 -14.78
N LYS A 103 -8.79 20.41 -15.16
CA LYS A 103 -9.83 21.35 -15.61
C LYS A 103 -10.53 20.90 -16.91
N SER A 104 -9.82 20.22 -17.80
CA SER A 104 -10.41 19.68 -19.04
C SER A 104 -11.33 18.47 -18.81
N ALA A 105 -11.14 17.69 -17.73
CA ALA A 105 -11.93 16.50 -17.45
C ALA A 105 -13.28 16.80 -16.76
N CYS A 106 -13.39 17.96 -16.09
CA CYS A 106 -14.58 18.35 -15.33
C CYS A 106 -15.69 19.00 -16.18
N ALA A 107 -15.46 19.26 -17.47
CA ALA A 107 -16.46 19.89 -18.34
C ALA A 107 -17.51 18.92 -18.95
N ALA A 108 -17.45 17.62 -18.62
CA ALA A 108 -18.29 16.59 -19.25
C ALA A 108 -19.17 15.77 -18.28
N ALA A 109 -19.26 16.15 -17.00
CA ALA A 109 -20.02 15.38 -16.01
C ALA A 109 -20.90 16.31 -15.15
N ASP A 110 -21.95 16.86 -15.77
CA ASP A 110 -23.14 17.24 -15.03
C ASP A 110 -24.04 16.00 -14.92
N SER A 111 -24.30 15.54 -13.70
CA SER A 111 -25.61 15.09 -13.18
C SER A 111 -25.48 14.00 -12.09
N GLU A 112 -26.22 14.23 -11.00
CA GLU A 112 -26.67 13.29 -9.92
C GLU A 112 -25.64 13.00 -8.80
N ASP A 113 -25.64 13.71 -7.67
CA ASP A 113 -26.52 13.56 -6.49
C ASP A 113 -26.59 12.12 -5.92
N HIS A 114 -25.80 11.84 -4.87
CA HIS A 114 -26.29 11.30 -3.58
C HIS A 114 -25.15 10.89 -2.61
N GLY A 115 -25.28 11.33 -1.36
CA GLY A 115 -25.47 10.39 -0.26
C GLY A 115 -24.24 9.83 0.47
N GLU A 116 -23.69 10.66 1.35
CA GLU A 116 -22.81 10.39 2.49
C GLU A 116 -23.33 9.27 3.44
N ALA A 117 -22.47 8.29 3.80
CA ALA A 117 -22.57 7.53 5.06
C ALA A 117 -21.24 6.84 5.43
N ALA A 118 -20.57 7.41 6.43
CA ALA A 118 -19.37 6.87 7.07
C ALA A 118 -19.71 5.78 8.11
N GLY A 119 -18.78 4.85 8.31
CA GLY A 119 -18.50 4.32 9.66
C GLY A 119 -18.43 2.79 9.83
N ALA A 120 -17.27 2.35 10.30
CA ALA A 120 -17.03 1.17 11.15
C ALA A 120 -16.85 -0.21 10.47
N ALA A 121 -15.63 -0.49 10.00
CA ALA A 121 -15.06 -1.85 9.93
C ALA A 121 -13.52 -1.85 9.75
N GLN A 122 -12.76 -1.49 10.79
CA GLN A 122 -11.30 -1.62 10.81
C GLN A 122 -10.89 -2.47 12.01
N GLN A 123 -10.86 -3.80 11.88
CA GLN A 123 -10.15 -4.66 12.83
C GLN A 123 -9.80 -6.08 12.33
N SER A 124 -10.07 -6.46 11.07
CA SER A 124 -9.74 -7.81 10.55
C SER A 124 -8.70 -7.86 9.42
N LYS A 125 -7.95 -6.77 9.14
CA LYS A 125 -7.10 -6.67 7.93
C LYS A 125 -5.68 -7.25 8.06
N HIS A 126 -5.22 -7.68 9.24
CA HIS A 126 -3.82 -8.11 9.40
C HIS A 126 -3.51 -9.57 9.03
N ALA A 127 -4.52 -10.45 8.94
CA ALA A 127 -4.29 -11.84 8.53
C ALA A 127 -4.35 -12.03 6.99
N GLU A 128 -5.00 -11.12 6.27
CA GLU A 128 -5.20 -11.20 4.82
C GLU A 128 -4.06 -10.51 4.02
N ALA A 129 -3.33 -9.58 4.65
CA ALA A 129 -2.17 -8.92 4.05
C ALA A 129 -0.99 -9.86 3.78
N ALA A 130 -0.79 -10.90 4.61
CA ALA A 130 0.30 -11.86 4.43
C ALA A 130 0.10 -12.78 3.21
N HIS A 131 -1.15 -13.09 2.84
CA HIS A 131 -1.45 -13.86 1.63
C HIS A 131 -1.45 -13.01 0.35
N ARG A 132 -1.73 -11.70 0.46
CA ARG A 132 -1.69 -10.78 -0.69
C ARG A 132 -0.28 -10.39 -1.11
N ALA A 133 0.65 -10.25 -0.15
CA ALA A 133 2.06 -9.98 -0.44
C ALA A 133 2.76 -11.14 -1.19
N ALA A 134 2.31 -12.38 -1.00
CA ALA A 134 2.84 -13.54 -1.73
C ALA A 134 2.22 -13.72 -3.13
N GLN A 135 1.09 -13.08 -3.44
CA GLN A 135 0.41 -13.15 -4.74
C GLN A 135 0.77 -12.00 -5.69
N SER A 136 1.47 -10.97 -5.23
CA SER A 136 1.86 -9.80 -6.03
C SER A 136 3.10 -10.02 -6.93
N TYR A 137 3.72 -11.20 -6.89
CA TYR A 137 4.84 -11.56 -7.77
C TYR A 137 4.45 -12.63 -8.78
N MET A 138 3.19 -12.67 -9.21
CA MET A 138 2.81 -13.37 -10.43
C MET A 138 3.57 -12.71 -11.58
N CYS A 139 4.72 -13.28 -11.91
CA CYS A 139 5.50 -12.90 -13.06
C CYS A 139 4.56 -12.98 -14.26
N PRO A 140 4.35 -11.88 -15.02
CA PRO A 140 3.57 -11.93 -16.25
C PRO A 140 3.94 -13.19 -17.03
N GLU A 141 2.96 -14.04 -17.37
CA GLU A 141 3.17 -15.27 -18.15
C GLU A 141 4.16 -15.14 -19.33
N PRO A 142 4.22 -14.05 -20.12
CA PRO A 142 5.20 -13.93 -21.20
C PRO A 142 6.66 -14.02 -20.74
N LEU A 143 6.98 -13.54 -19.52
CA LEU A 143 8.36 -13.56 -19.01
C LEU A 143 8.86 -14.97 -18.72
N CYS A 144 7.97 -15.96 -18.55
CA CYS A 144 8.38 -17.32 -18.25
C CYS A 144 9.13 -17.95 -19.44
N GLN A 145 8.61 -17.79 -20.67
CA GLN A 145 9.21 -18.36 -21.89
C GLN A 145 10.55 -17.71 -22.20
N GLU A 146 10.61 -16.39 -22.06
CA GLU A 146 11.83 -15.60 -22.25
C GLU A 146 12.93 -16.04 -21.28
N LEU A 147 12.59 -16.28 -20.01
CA LEU A 147 13.52 -16.80 -19.02
C LEU A 147 14.01 -18.21 -19.33
N ASP A 148 13.16 -19.09 -19.87
CA ASP A 148 13.58 -20.43 -20.27
C ASP A 148 14.62 -20.36 -21.41
N THR A 149 14.44 -19.47 -22.39
CA THR A 149 15.42 -19.29 -23.48
C THR A 149 16.77 -18.75 -22.98
N LEU A 150 16.78 -17.83 -22.01
CA LEU A 150 18.02 -17.37 -21.39
C LEU A 150 18.67 -18.45 -20.53
N GLN A 151 17.86 -19.28 -19.88
CA GLN A 151 18.35 -20.37 -19.05
C GLN A 151 19.03 -21.47 -19.88
N GLU A 152 18.65 -21.67 -21.15
CA GLU A 152 19.36 -22.56 -22.09
C GLU A 152 20.76 -22.04 -22.49
N LEU A 153 20.98 -20.72 -22.45
CA LEU A 153 22.26 -20.09 -22.80
C LEU A 153 23.25 -20.03 -21.62
N CYS A 154 22.74 -20.16 -20.39
CA CYS A 154 23.52 -20.07 -19.16
C CYS A 154 23.79 -21.45 -18.54
N PRO A 155 24.85 -21.58 -17.72
CA PRO A 155 25.04 -22.79 -16.94
C PRO A 155 23.92 -22.97 -15.90
N GLU A 156 23.65 -24.21 -15.50
CA GLU A 156 22.60 -24.55 -14.52
C GLU A 156 22.81 -23.94 -13.12
N SER A 157 24.02 -23.44 -12.84
CA SER A 157 24.35 -22.70 -11.61
C SER A 157 23.67 -21.33 -11.53
N ILE A 158 23.22 -20.80 -12.66
CA ILE A 158 22.56 -19.48 -12.72
C ILE A 158 21.08 -19.60 -12.34
N LEU A 159 20.70 -18.81 -11.35
CA LEU A 159 19.37 -18.78 -10.76
C LEU A 159 18.41 -17.96 -11.63
N ARG A 160 17.21 -18.51 -11.88
CA ARG A 160 16.15 -17.85 -12.64
C ARG A 160 15.76 -16.44 -12.11
N PRO A 161 15.72 -16.18 -10.79
CA PRO A 161 15.53 -14.83 -10.27
C PRO A 161 16.59 -13.82 -10.73
N PHE A 162 17.85 -14.24 -10.83
CA PHE A 162 18.92 -13.37 -11.32
C PHE A 162 18.73 -13.02 -12.80
N LEU A 163 18.36 -14.00 -13.64
CA LEU A 163 18.02 -13.74 -15.05
C LEU A 163 16.84 -12.77 -15.18
N SER A 164 15.82 -12.90 -14.33
CA SER A 164 14.68 -11.97 -14.33
C SER A 164 15.07 -10.54 -13.95
N HIS A 165 16.06 -10.40 -13.06
CA HIS A 165 16.62 -9.12 -12.68
C HIS A 165 17.42 -8.50 -13.83
N VAL A 166 18.25 -9.28 -14.52
CA VAL A 166 19.01 -8.83 -15.70
C VAL A 166 18.06 -8.37 -16.82
N LEU A 167 16.98 -9.10 -17.07
CA LEU A 167 15.95 -8.71 -18.04
C LEU A 167 15.34 -7.35 -17.70
N ARG A 168 15.00 -7.11 -16.43
CA ARG A 168 14.35 -5.85 -16.01
C ARG A 168 15.31 -4.66 -15.95
N GLU A 169 16.50 -4.83 -15.40
CA GLU A 169 17.40 -3.70 -15.15
C GLU A 169 18.30 -3.33 -16.34
N ARG A 170 18.68 -4.30 -17.18
CA ARG A 170 19.75 -4.08 -18.18
C ARG A 170 19.26 -4.04 -19.61
N SER A 171 18.07 -4.57 -19.88
CA SER A 171 17.63 -4.85 -21.24
C SER A 171 16.21 -4.38 -21.53
N ASP A 172 15.54 -3.69 -20.60
CA ASP A 172 14.15 -3.23 -20.78
C ASP A 172 13.20 -4.37 -21.19
N CYS A 173 13.41 -5.57 -20.64
CA CYS A 173 12.73 -6.82 -21.00
C CYS A 173 12.99 -7.34 -22.43
N ASP A 174 14.08 -6.93 -23.08
CA ASP A 174 14.53 -7.48 -24.37
C ASP A 174 15.47 -8.68 -24.19
N VAL A 175 14.99 -9.87 -24.58
CA VAL A 175 15.74 -11.13 -24.47
C VAL A 175 17.05 -11.10 -25.24
N GLN A 176 17.09 -10.47 -26.42
CA GLN A 176 18.29 -10.47 -27.26
C GLN A 176 19.40 -9.65 -26.62
N LYS A 177 19.06 -8.48 -26.05
CA LYS A 177 20.01 -7.64 -25.32
C LYS A 177 20.50 -8.32 -24.04
N ALA A 178 19.61 -8.99 -23.30
CA ALA A 178 19.99 -9.75 -22.11
C ALA A 178 20.95 -10.89 -22.45
N ALA A 179 20.65 -11.67 -23.49
CA ALA A 179 21.52 -12.74 -23.98
C ALA A 179 22.88 -12.20 -24.41
N GLN A 180 22.92 -11.09 -25.15
CA GLN A 180 24.17 -10.43 -25.54
C GLN A 180 24.99 -10.03 -24.31
N TRP A 181 24.36 -9.39 -23.31
CA TRP A 181 25.04 -8.99 -22.08
C TRP A 181 25.59 -10.17 -21.29
N LEU A 182 24.86 -11.30 -21.24
CA LEU A 182 25.30 -12.53 -20.59
C LEU A 182 26.53 -13.14 -21.28
N VAL A 183 26.60 -13.08 -22.61
CA VAL A 183 27.75 -13.54 -23.38
C VAL A 183 28.95 -12.60 -23.26
N GLU A 184 28.71 -11.29 -23.16
CA GLU A 184 29.76 -10.28 -22.98
C GLU A 184 30.34 -10.25 -21.55
N CYS A 185 29.60 -10.75 -20.55
CA CYS A 185 30.08 -10.84 -19.17
C CYS A 185 31.05 -12.01 -18.99
N GLU A 186 32.31 -11.70 -18.67
CA GLU A 186 33.35 -12.72 -18.43
C GLU A 186 33.03 -13.68 -17.27
N ASP A 187 32.34 -13.20 -16.23
CA ASP A 187 32.02 -13.98 -15.03
C ASP A 187 30.59 -13.70 -14.54
N VAL A 188 29.64 -14.47 -15.08
CA VAL A 188 28.21 -14.38 -14.73
C VAL A 188 27.95 -14.89 -13.30
N GLU A 189 28.72 -15.88 -12.83
CA GLU A 189 28.55 -16.46 -11.50
C GLU A 189 28.94 -15.46 -10.40
N GLN A 190 30.06 -14.75 -10.57
CA GLN A 190 30.46 -13.68 -9.66
C GLN A 190 29.43 -12.55 -9.62
N ARG A 191 28.84 -12.18 -10.77
CA ARG A 191 27.77 -11.17 -10.84
C ARG A 191 26.51 -11.62 -10.10
N GLN A 192 26.14 -12.90 -10.22
CA GLN A 192 25.04 -13.47 -9.44
C GLN A 192 25.33 -13.43 -7.94
N GLU A 193 26.54 -13.77 -7.50
CA GLU A 193 26.92 -13.72 -6.09
C GLU A 193 26.86 -12.29 -5.53
N GLN A 194 27.34 -11.32 -6.29
CA GLN A 194 27.24 -9.89 -5.93
C GLN A 194 25.79 -9.44 -5.78
N TRP A 195 24.92 -9.86 -6.70
CA TRP A 195 23.49 -9.56 -6.64
C TRP A 195 22.82 -10.18 -5.41
N LEU A 196 23.09 -11.45 -5.12
CA LEU A 196 22.57 -12.13 -3.93
C LEU A 196 23.09 -11.48 -2.63
N ALA A 197 24.36 -11.05 -2.61
CA ALA A 197 24.91 -10.31 -1.48
C ALA A 197 24.24 -8.95 -1.29
N ALA A 198 23.92 -8.24 -2.38
CA ALA A 198 23.16 -7.00 -2.33
C ALA A 198 21.73 -7.22 -1.80
N GLN A 199 21.03 -8.25 -2.28
CA GLN A 199 19.69 -8.61 -1.78
C GLN A 199 19.70 -8.92 -0.27
N ARG A 200 20.70 -9.68 0.20
CA ARG A 200 20.86 -9.95 1.66
C ARG A 200 21.07 -8.67 2.46
N ARG A 201 21.90 -7.74 1.98
CA ARG A 201 22.12 -6.45 2.66
C ARG A 201 20.84 -5.64 2.78
N VAL A 202 20.05 -5.55 1.70
CA VAL A 202 18.75 -4.86 1.71
C VAL A 202 17.80 -5.50 2.71
N GLN A 203 17.76 -6.83 2.79
CA GLN A 203 16.92 -7.53 3.75
C GLN A 203 17.38 -7.29 5.20
N GLU A 204 18.68 -7.38 5.47
CA GLU A 204 19.24 -7.11 6.80
C GLU A 204 18.97 -5.67 7.26
N GLU A 205 19.07 -4.70 6.36
CA GLU A 205 18.75 -3.29 6.63
C GLU A 205 17.26 -3.09 6.93
N LYS A 206 16.36 -3.72 6.16
CA LYS A 206 14.92 -3.73 6.42
C LYS A 206 14.59 -4.35 7.78
N GLU A 207 15.25 -5.43 8.15
CA GLU A 207 15.08 -6.04 9.47
C GLU A 207 15.67 -5.19 10.60
N ALA A 208 16.77 -4.49 10.35
CA ALA A 208 17.40 -3.60 11.32
C ALA A 208 16.53 -2.35 11.57
N THR A 209 16.01 -1.73 10.52
CA THR A 209 15.09 -0.60 10.59
C THR A 209 13.79 -0.98 11.29
N SER A 210 13.16 -2.11 10.92
CA SER A 210 11.98 -2.63 11.62
C SER A 210 12.24 -2.89 13.11
N ARG A 211 13.41 -3.46 13.46
CA ARG A 211 13.79 -3.65 14.87
C ARG A 211 13.98 -2.32 15.60
N ALA A 212 14.60 -1.33 14.96
CA ALA A 212 14.78 0.00 15.51
C ALA A 212 13.44 0.72 15.74
N GLU A 213 12.49 0.60 14.81
CA GLU A 213 11.13 1.11 14.93
C GLU A 213 10.34 0.44 16.06
N GLN A 214 10.46 -0.88 16.19
CA GLN A 214 9.83 -1.59 17.31
C GLN A 214 10.43 -1.16 18.66
N ALA A 215 11.74 -0.93 18.71
CA ALA A 215 12.42 -0.45 19.90
C ALA A 215 12.01 0.99 20.24
N SER A 216 11.96 1.88 19.25
CA SER A 216 11.51 3.27 19.42
C SER A 216 10.04 3.33 19.85
N ARG A 217 9.17 2.52 19.25
CA ARG A 217 7.76 2.38 19.65
C ARG A 217 7.61 1.93 21.10
N LYS A 218 8.36 0.91 21.53
CA LYS A 218 8.37 0.45 22.93
C LYS A 218 8.87 1.54 23.87
N HIS A 219 9.91 2.28 23.47
CA HIS A 219 10.45 3.39 24.24
C HIS A 219 9.43 4.53 24.41
N LEU A 220 8.72 4.91 23.33
CA LEU A 220 7.66 5.91 23.38
C LEU A 220 6.49 5.48 24.28
N LEU A 221 6.04 4.23 24.16
CA LEU A 221 4.99 3.69 25.03
C LEU A 221 5.38 3.72 26.51
N ALA A 222 6.64 3.38 26.82
CA ALA A 222 7.17 3.43 28.18
C ALA A 222 7.29 4.87 28.71
N LYS A 223 7.79 5.80 27.88
CA LYS A 223 8.04 7.20 28.28
C LYS A 223 6.75 7.96 28.53
N TYR A 224 5.76 7.83 27.63
CA TYR A 224 4.55 8.63 27.72
C TYR A 224 3.51 8.07 28.67
N MET A 225 3.81 6.97 29.38
CA MET A 225 2.87 6.23 30.23
C MET A 225 1.48 6.29 29.61
N LEU A 226 1.40 5.94 28.31
CA LEU A 226 0.14 5.62 27.68
C LEU A 226 -0.26 4.31 28.36
N GLN A 227 -0.72 4.42 29.61
CA GLN A 227 -1.56 3.45 30.25
C GLN A 227 -2.64 3.29 29.21
N SER A 228 -2.57 2.20 28.45
CA SER A 228 -3.77 1.69 27.83
C SER A 228 -4.76 1.72 28.97
N TYR A 229 -5.76 2.60 28.86
CA TYR A 229 -6.90 2.55 29.75
C TYR A 229 -7.50 1.18 29.45
N SER A 230 -6.96 0.16 30.12
CA SER A 230 -7.50 -1.17 30.23
C SER A 230 -8.87 -0.89 30.83
N SER A 231 -9.85 -0.73 29.96
CA SER A 231 -11.23 -0.39 30.25
C SER A 231 -11.59 -1.03 31.58
N ALA A 232 -11.72 -0.19 32.61
CA ALA A 232 -11.68 -0.58 34.01
C ALA A 232 -12.48 -1.86 34.23
N ALA A 233 -11.77 -2.99 34.32
CA ALA A 233 -12.35 -4.23 34.79
C ALA A 233 -12.73 -3.97 36.25
N GLY A 234 -14.03 -4.11 36.53
CA GLY A 234 -14.59 -3.99 37.87
C GLY A 234 -13.87 -4.89 38.89
N PRO A 235 -14.22 -4.73 40.18
CA PRO A 235 -13.49 -5.32 41.30
C PRO A 235 -13.23 -6.82 41.12
N LYS A 236 -11.94 -7.16 41.00
CA LYS A 236 -11.44 -8.53 40.86
C LYS A 236 -11.77 -9.32 42.11
N LYS A 237 -12.72 -10.25 42.02
CA LYS A 237 -12.72 -11.45 42.89
C LYS A 237 -11.46 -12.24 42.54
N SER A 238 -10.67 -12.60 43.55
CA SER A 238 -9.42 -13.37 43.42
C SER A 238 -9.67 -14.72 42.74
N ALA A 239 -9.52 -14.76 41.42
CA ALA A 239 -9.52 -16.00 40.67
C ALA A 239 -8.12 -16.62 40.75
N ALA A 240 -8.11 -17.92 41.03
CA ALA A 240 -6.95 -18.79 41.15
C ALA A 240 -5.96 -18.64 39.98
N PRO A 241 -4.65 -18.94 40.18
CA PRO A 241 -3.64 -18.83 39.14
C PRO A 241 -4.02 -19.66 37.92
N LEU A 242 -4.26 -18.98 36.80
CA LEU A 242 -4.43 -19.58 35.50
C LEU A 242 -3.11 -20.25 35.10
N THR A 243 -3.06 -21.57 35.29
CA THR A 243 -2.07 -22.43 34.66
C THR A 243 -2.16 -22.21 33.15
N ALA A 244 -1.04 -21.81 32.53
CA ALA A 244 -0.92 -21.64 31.09
C ALA A 244 -1.38 -22.93 30.39
N TRP A 245 -2.37 -22.82 29.51
CA TRP A 245 -2.83 -23.91 28.67
C TRP A 245 -1.71 -24.21 27.66
N SER A 246 -0.86 -25.17 27.99
CA SER A 246 0.01 -25.83 27.02
C SER A 246 -0.88 -26.51 25.97
N SER A 247 -0.62 -26.22 24.70
CA SER A 247 -1.39 -26.65 23.53
C SER A 247 -1.20 -28.12 23.15
N ASP A 248 -1.01 -29.00 24.13
CA ASP A 248 -0.76 -30.45 23.94
C ASP A 248 -2.02 -31.29 24.22
N ASN A 249 -3.15 -30.94 23.59
CA ASN A 249 -4.32 -31.83 23.58
C ASN A 249 -4.96 -31.90 22.19
N ALA A 250 -4.17 -32.39 21.24
CA ALA A 250 -4.65 -32.95 19.98
C ALA A 250 -5.29 -34.33 20.20
N ASN A 251 -6.40 -34.41 20.95
CA ASN A 251 -7.34 -35.54 20.85
C ASN A 251 -8.71 -35.29 21.49
N GLN A 252 -9.28 -34.09 21.36
CA GLN A 252 -10.68 -33.89 21.73
C GLN A 252 -11.57 -34.46 20.63
N GLN A 253 -12.01 -35.71 20.83
CA GLN A 253 -13.07 -36.33 20.04
C GLN A 253 -14.26 -35.37 19.94
N HIS A 254 -14.60 -35.00 18.72
CA HIS A 254 -15.70 -34.11 18.35
C HIS A 254 -17.02 -34.58 18.99
N LYS A 255 -17.40 -33.98 20.13
CA LYS A 255 -18.62 -34.32 20.86
C LYS A 255 -19.83 -33.71 20.12
N ALA A 256 -20.52 -34.53 19.35
CA ALA A 256 -21.79 -34.21 18.71
C ALA A 256 -22.81 -33.65 19.73
N ARG A 257 -23.37 -32.47 19.46
CA ARG A 257 -24.42 -31.86 20.28
C ARG A 257 -25.77 -31.94 19.57
N TYR A 258 -26.77 -32.44 20.28
CA TYR A 258 -28.15 -32.56 19.81
C TYR A 258 -29.04 -31.56 20.55
N ARG A 259 -29.98 -30.96 19.83
CA ARG A 259 -31.06 -30.13 20.37
C ARG A 259 -32.37 -30.64 19.75
N ASP A 260 -33.38 -30.90 20.58
CA ASP A 260 -34.69 -31.42 20.17
C ASP A 260 -34.62 -32.69 19.28
N GLY A 261 -33.65 -33.57 19.58
CA GLY A 261 -33.45 -34.82 18.86
C GLY A 261 -32.78 -34.68 17.48
N LYS A 262 -32.43 -33.46 17.05
CA LYS A 262 -31.68 -33.21 15.81
C LYS A 262 -30.23 -32.82 16.11
N LEU A 263 -29.31 -33.34 15.30
CA LEU A 263 -27.88 -33.06 15.39
C LEU A 263 -27.61 -31.63 14.92
N VAL A 264 -27.05 -30.79 15.80
CA VAL A 264 -26.88 -29.36 15.52
C VAL A 264 -25.47 -29.02 15.09
N THR A 265 -24.45 -29.57 15.76
CA THR A 265 -23.04 -29.35 15.40
C THR A 265 -22.17 -30.53 15.80
N THR A 266 -21.26 -30.93 14.92
CA THR A 266 -20.17 -31.88 15.22
C THR A 266 -18.82 -31.18 15.38
N ARG A 267 -18.66 -29.95 14.90
CA ARG A 267 -17.34 -29.28 14.80
C ARG A 267 -16.86 -28.52 16.04
N GLY A 268 -17.65 -28.47 17.12
CA GLY A 268 -17.21 -27.86 18.39
C GLY A 268 -17.34 -26.34 18.43
N ASP A 269 -17.97 -25.73 17.43
CA ASP A 269 -18.26 -24.30 17.42
C ASP A 269 -19.25 -23.95 18.55
N LYS A 270 -18.92 -22.91 19.29
CA LYS A 270 -19.61 -22.53 20.53
C LYS A 270 -20.96 -21.85 20.28
N PHE A 271 -21.21 -21.42 19.04
CA PHE A 271 -22.40 -20.69 18.63
C PHE A 271 -23.07 -21.44 17.49
N VAL A 272 -24.34 -21.78 17.67
CA VAL A 272 -25.20 -22.29 16.61
C VAL A 272 -25.78 -21.06 15.93
N ILE A 273 -25.26 -20.71 14.75
CA ILE A 273 -25.88 -19.71 13.89
C ILE A 273 -27.00 -20.45 13.15
N GLU A 274 -28.20 -20.43 13.73
CA GLU A 274 -29.39 -20.86 13.00
C GLU A 274 -29.63 -19.80 11.93
N ASP A 275 -29.38 -20.16 10.66
CA ASP A 275 -29.76 -19.33 9.50
C ASP A 275 -31.30 -19.29 9.41
N LEU A 276 -31.93 -18.50 10.28
CA LEU A 276 -33.29 -18.01 10.08
C LEU A 276 -33.24 -17.01 8.91
N SER A 277 -33.06 -17.52 7.69
CA SER A 277 -33.41 -16.79 6.47
C SER A 277 -34.94 -16.73 6.33
N THR A 278 -35.59 -16.11 7.32
CA THR A 278 -36.99 -15.69 7.20
C THR A 278 -36.96 -14.40 6.39
N SER A 279 -37.26 -14.51 5.09
CA SER A 279 -37.43 -13.39 4.17
C SER A 279 -38.32 -12.32 4.81
N TRP A 280 -37.70 -11.22 5.25
CA TRP A 280 -38.44 -10.08 5.77
C TRP A 280 -38.84 -9.22 4.57
N ASP A 281 -40.10 -9.36 4.16
CA ASP A 281 -40.75 -8.51 3.18
C ASP A 281 -40.81 -7.08 3.71
N GLY A 282 -40.09 -6.19 3.04
CA GLY A 282 -39.90 -4.81 3.42
C GLY A 282 -41.18 -4.00 3.18
N GLY A 283 -41.86 -3.63 4.26
CA GLY A 283 -43.05 -2.79 4.13
C GLY A 283 -43.68 -2.33 5.42
N SER A 284 -43.00 -1.49 6.22
CA SER A 284 -43.73 -0.63 7.16
C SER A 284 -42.93 0.60 7.57
N LYS A 285 -43.40 1.78 7.13
CA LYS A 285 -43.02 3.09 7.66
C LYS A 285 -43.53 3.22 9.10
N GLY A 286 -42.81 2.61 10.04
CA GLY A 286 -43.09 2.66 11.48
C GLY A 286 -42.65 3.98 12.10
N LYS A 287 -43.62 4.74 12.59
CA LYS A 287 -43.47 5.98 13.37
C LYS A 287 -42.52 5.77 14.56
N VAL A 288 -41.40 6.49 14.63
CA VAL A 288 -40.48 6.47 15.77
C VAL A 288 -41.17 7.11 16.97
N VAL A 289 -41.72 6.29 17.87
CA VAL A 289 -42.13 6.74 19.20
C VAL A 289 -40.89 6.69 20.09
N THR A 290 -40.26 7.84 20.31
CA THR A 290 -39.22 7.94 21.34
C THR A 290 -39.87 7.69 22.70
N LYS A 291 -39.59 6.52 23.27
CA LYS A 291 -39.95 6.18 24.65
C LYS A 291 -39.13 7.10 25.57
N GLY A 292 -39.69 8.27 25.86
CA GLY A 292 -39.16 9.22 26.83
C GLY A 292 -38.84 8.49 28.13
N LYS A 293 -37.57 8.55 28.51
CA LYS A 293 -37.04 8.09 29.79
C LYS A 293 -37.65 8.98 30.88
N ARG A 294 -38.88 8.67 31.33
CA ARG A 294 -39.46 9.30 32.51
C ARG A 294 -38.56 8.93 33.69
N GLY A 295 -37.89 9.94 34.25
CA GLY A 295 -37.10 9.81 35.47
C GLY A 295 -37.94 9.24 36.60
N LYS A 296 -37.30 8.41 37.43
CA LYS A 296 -37.85 7.87 38.67
C LYS A 296 -37.99 9.04 39.65
N GLY A 297 -39.24 9.37 40.02
CA GLY A 297 -39.50 10.35 41.06
C GLY A 297 -38.91 9.90 42.40
N TYR A 298 -38.35 10.87 43.13
CA TYR A 298 -38.20 10.79 44.57
C TYR A 298 -39.48 11.37 45.18
N VAL A 299 -40.19 10.56 45.96
CA VAL A 299 -41.07 10.96 47.06
C VAL A 299 -40.75 10.03 48.22
#